data_AF-A0A429M938-F1
#
_entry.id   AF-A0A429M938-F1
#
_cell.length_a   1.000
_cell.length_b   1.000
_cell.length_c   1.000
_cell.angle_alpha   90.00
_cell.angle_beta   90.00
_cell.angle_gamma   90.00
#
_symmetry.space_group_name_H-M   'P 1'
#
loop_
_entity.id
_entity.type
_entity.pdbx_description
1 polymer ?
#
loop_
_entity_poly.entity_id
_entity_poly.type
_entity_poly.pdbx_seq_one_letter_code
_entity_poly.pdbx_strand_id
1 'polypeptide(L)'
;LMLMGIPTVLIGLLPTYESIGYWAAIGLVILRFIQGMAMGGEWGGAVLMAVEHAPEGGKGFWGSLPQASTGGGLMLASIALGLVSLLPEQALFSWGWRLPFLASIILLAVGWYIRVKVPESPDFEKIKQQSEEVKVPAFQVFKNHPKQLITIILARAAENAWFYIASTFT
;
A
#
# COMPACT_ATOMS: atom_id res chain seq x y z
N LEU A 1 4.39 4.64 4.74
CA LEU A 1 4.51 5.28 3.40
C LEU A 1 5.81 4.88 2.70
N MET A 2 6.98 5.04 3.35
CA MET A 2 8.28 4.63 2.77
C MET A 2 8.37 3.13 2.45
N LEU A 3 7.93 2.26 3.36
CA LEU A 3 7.91 0.80 3.14
C LEU A 3 6.98 0.35 2.00
N MET A 4 6.07 1.22 1.53
CA MET A 4 5.22 0.96 0.38
C MET A 4 5.81 1.57 -0.89
N GLY A 5 6.23 2.84 -0.85
CA GLY A 5 6.69 3.57 -2.02
C GLY A 5 8.08 3.19 -2.51
N ILE A 6 9.04 2.92 -1.60
CA ILE A 6 10.40 2.54 -2.00
C ILE A 6 10.39 1.24 -2.82
N PRO A 7 9.70 0.16 -2.39
CA PRO A 7 9.58 -1.03 -3.23
C PRO A 7 8.92 -0.77 -4.59
N THR A 8 7.92 0.11 -4.68
CA THR A 8 7.27 0.45 -5.96
C THR A 8 8.28 1.01 -6.96
N VAL A 9 9.14 1.94 -6.51
CA VAL A 9 10.18 2.52 -7.36
C VAL A 9 11.23 1.46 -7.71
N LEU A 10 11.64 0.61 -6.75
CA LEU A 10 12.59 -0.48 -6.99
C LEU A 10 12.08 -1.51 -8.00
N ILE A 11 10.77 -1.77 -8.06
CA ILE A 11 10.17 -2.63 -9.09
C ILE A 11 10.43 -2.07 -10.50
N GLY A 12 10.34 -0.74 -10.68
CA GLY A 12 10.66 -0.10 -11.96
C GLY A 12 12.15 -0.21 -12.36
N LEU A 13 13.03 -0.34 -11.38
CA LEU A 13 14.48 -0.52 -11.59
C LEU A 13 14.89 -1.99 -11.70
N LEU A 14 14.00 -2.93 -11.39
CA LEU A 14 14.32 -4.35 -11.34
C LEU A 14 14.79 -4.86 -12.71
N PRO A 15 15.94 -5.56 -12.80
CA PRO A 15 16.38 -6.17 -14.06
C PRO A 15 15.38 -7.24 -14.54
N THR A 16 15.33 -7.46 -15.85
CA THR A 16 14.43 -8.45 -16.43
C THR A 16 14.92 -9.88 -16.19
N TYR A 17 14.04 -10.85 -16.39
CA TYR A 17 14.40 -12.27 -16.35
C TYR A 17 15.53 -12.61 -17.32
N GLU A 18 15.59 -11.97 -18.48
CA GLU A 18 16.68 -12.18 -19.45
C GLU A 18 18.05 -11.74 -18.91
N SER A 19 18.10 -10.77 -18.00
CA SER A 19 19.37 -10.26 -17.46
C SER A 19 19.89 -11.07 -16.28
N ILE A 20 19.02 -11.47 -15.34
CA ILE A 20 19.44 -12.10 -14.07
C ILE A 20 18.69 -13.40 -13.74
N GLY A 21 17.88 -13.92 -14.66
CA GLY A 21 17.14 -15.16 -14.51
C GLY A 21 16.14 -15.12 -13.35
N TYR A 22 16.05 -16.23 -12.62
CA TYR A 22 15.13 -16.40 -11.48
C TYR A 22 15.31 -15.37 -10.36
N TRP A 23 16.48 -14.72 -10.25
CA TRP A 23 16.70 -13.66 -9.27
C TRP A 23 15.79 -12.45 -9.48
N ALA A 24 15.37 -12.17 -10.72
CA ALA A 24 14.38 -11.12 -11.00
C ALA A 24 13.02 -11.47 -10.37
N ALA A 25 12.57 -12.73 -10.52
CA ALA A 25 11.31 -13.18 -9.94
C ALA A 25 11.35 -13.17 -8.39
N ILE A 26 12.44 -13.67 -7.80
CA ILE A 26 12.64 -13.66 -6.35
C ILE A 26 12.64 -12.22 -5.82
N GLY A 27 13.38 -11.32 -6.46
CA GLY A 27 13.42 -9.90 -6.10
C GLY A 27 12.04 -9.25 -6.16
N LEU A 28 11.28 -9.51 -7.24
CA LEU A 28 9.91 -9.01 -7.39
C LEU A 28 8.99 -9.51 -6.26
N VAL A 29 9.07 -10.80 -5.93
CA VAL A 29 8.27 -11.40 -4.85
C VAL A 29 8.61 -10.77 -3.50
N ILE A 30 9.90 -10.57 -3.20
CA ILE A 30 10.34 -9.92 -1.95
C ILE A 30 9.80 -8.48 -1.88
N LEU A 31 9.94 -7.70 -2.96
CA LEU A 31 9.43 -6.34 -3.02
C LEU A 31 7.91 -6.30 -2.81
N ARG A 32 7.17 -7.21 -3.46
CA ARG A 32 5.71 -7.35 -3.30
C ARG A 32 5.32 -7.76 -1.88
N PHE A 33 6.08 -8.65 -1.25
CA PHE A 33 5.86 -9.05 0.13
C PHE A 33 6.03 -7.87 1.10
N ILE A 34 7.08 -7.07 0.91
CA ILE A 34 7.31 -5.84 1.69
C ILE A 34 6.16 -4.84 1.49
N GLN A 35 5.69 -4.65 0.25
CA GLN A 35 4.52 -3.79 -0.03
C GLN A 35 3.26 -4.29 0.67
N GLY A 36 3.01 -5.61 0.68
CA GLY A 36 1.86 -6.21 1.36
C GLY A 36 1.90 -5.96 2.88
N MET A 37 3.06 -6.14 3.51
CA MET A 37 3.24 -5.81 4.94
C MET A 37 3.00 -4.32 5.21
N ALA A 38 3.54 -3.45 4.35
CA ALA A 38 3.36 -2.01 4.48
C ALA A 38 1.87 -1.61 4.35
N MET A 39 1.15 -2.20 3.40
CA MET A 39 -0.26 -1.93 3.17
C MET A 39 -1.11 -2.24 4.41
N GLY A 40 -0.86 -3.38 5.08
CA GLY A 40 -1.61 -3.78 6.28
C GLY A 40 -1.48 -2.79 7.43
N GLY A 41 -0.26 -2.30 7.70
CA GLY A 41 -0.03 -1.34 8.79
C GLY A 41 -0.50 0.08 8.45
N GLU A 42 -0.23 0.53 7.23
CA GLU A 42 -0.51 1.91 6.81
C GLU A 42 -2.00 2.17 6.61
N TRP A 43 -2.73 1.21 6.03
CA TRP A 43 -4.16 1.36 5.79
C TRP A 43 -4.96 1.41 7.10
N GLY A 44 -4.68 0.50 8.03
CA GLY A 44 -5.35 0.47 9.33
C GLY A 44 -5.10 1.75 10.14
N GLY A 45 -3.86 2.23 10.17
CA GLY A 45 -3.51 3.49 10.84
C GLY A 45 -4.18 4.71 10.22
N ALA A 46 -4.25 4.79 8.88
CA ALA A 46 -4.88 5.92 8.19
C ALA A 46 -6.39 6.00 8.45
N VAL A 47 -7.09 4.86 8.43
CA VAL A 47 -8.53 4.80 8.75
C VAL A 47 -8.77 5.20 10.20
N LEU A 48 -7.95 4.68 11.12
CA LEU A 48 -8.07 5.01 12.54
C LEU A 48 -7.89 6.52 12.79
N MET A 49 -6.81 7.11 12.26
CA MET A 49 -6.56 8.55 12.38
C MET A 49 -7.68 9.39 11.80
N ALA A 50 -8.24 8.99 10.65
CA ALA A 50 -9.34 9.71 10.01
C ALA A 50 -10.63 9.68 10.85
N VAL A 51 -10.89 8.56 11.53
CA VAL A 51 -12.07 8.40 12.40
C VAL A 51 -11.88 9.08 13.76
N GLU A 52 -10.67 9.06 14.32
CA GLU A 52 -10.33 9.69 15.60
C GLU A 52 -10.39 11.23 15.50
N HIS A 53 -9.93 11.81 14.40
CA HIS A 53 -9.97 13.25 14.17
C HIS A 53 -11.27 13.74 13.52
N ALA A 54 -12.23 12.85 13.26
CA ALA A 54 -13.49 13.24 12.63
C ALA A 54 -14.36 14.06 13.60
N PRO A 55 -15.00 15.14 13.13
CA PRO A 55 -16.01 15.86 13.90
C PRO A 55 -17.19 14.95 14.28
N GLU A 56 -17.92 15.30 15.34
CA GLU A 56 -19.09 14.54 15.80
C GLU A 56 -20.09 14.31 14.65
N GLY A 57 -20.57 13.07 14.54
CA GLY A 57 -21.45 12.64 13.44
C GLY A 57 -20.76 12.42 12.08
N GLY A 58 -19.49 12.82 11.91
CA GLY A 58 -18.77 12.74 10.63
C GLY A 58 -17.95 11.47 10.40
N LYS A 59 -17.83 10.58 11.39
CA LYS A 59 -16.92 9.42 11.37
C LYS A 59 -17.05 8.53 10.12
N GLY A 60 -18.28 8.29 9.66
CA GLY A 60 -18.52 7.48 8.47
C GLY A 60 -17.95 8.12 7.20
N PHE A 61 -18.16 9.42 7.02
CA PHE A 61 -17.66 10.15 5.86
C PHE A 61 -16.13 10.23 5.87
N TRP A 62 -15.52 10.68 6.97
CA TRP A 62 -14.07 10.83 7.07
C TRP A 62 -13.33 9.48 7.05
N GLY A 63 -13.89 8.45 7.67
CA GLY A 63 -13.37 7.08 7.60
C GLY A 63 -13.50 6.45 6.21
N SER A 64 -14.40 6.94 5.36
CA SER A 64 -14.53 6.46 3.97
C SER A 64 -13.49 7.05 3.02
N LEU A 65 -12.88 8.19 3.34
CA LEU A 65 -11.91 8.85 2.46
C LEU A 65 -10.67 8.00 2.16
N PRO A 66 -10.03 7.32 3.15
CA PRO A 66 -8.97 6.37 2.86
C PRO A 66 -9.40 5.24 1.91
N GLN A 67 -10.64 4.76 2.02
CA GLN A 67 -11.17 3.73 1.12
C GLN A 67 -11.36 4.27 -0.30
N ALA A 68 -11.98 5.44 -0.43
CA ALA A 68 -12.18 6.11 -1.71
C ALA A 68 -10.87 6.44 -2.43
N SER A 69 -9.79 6.70 -1.67
CA SER A 69 -8.45 6.96 -2.24
C SER A 69 -7.92 5.80 -3.10
N THR A 70 -8.37 4.56 -2.83
CA THR A 70 -8.02 3.38 -3.65
C THR A 70 -8.50 3.54 -5.09
N GLY A 71 -9.73 4.01 -5.29
CA GLY A 71 -10.29 4.26 -6.62
C GLY A 71 -9.54 5.37 -7.36
N GLY A 72 -9.20 6.45 -6.65
CA GLY A 72 -8.38 7.53 -7.22
C GLY A 72 -6.98 7.06 -7.64
N GLY A 73 -6.34 6.23 -6.81
CA GLY A 73 -5.05 5.62 -7.12
C GLY A 73 -5.12 4.70 -8.34
N LEU A 74 -6.17 3.88 -8.45
CA LEU A 74 -6.40 3.02 -9.61
C LEU A 74 -6.60 3.86 -10.89
N MET A 75 -7.39 4.93 -10.82
CA MET A 75 -7.62 5.82 -11.94
C MET A 75 -6.32 6.49 -12.42
N LEU A 76 -5.48 6.98 -11.50
CA LEU A 76 -4.16 7.53 -11.82
C LEU A 76 -3.24 6.48 -12.45
N ALA A 77 -3.26 5.24 -11.94
CA ALA A 77 -2.49 4.15 -12.52
C ALA A 77 -2.95 3.82 -13.95
N SER A 78 -4.26 3.77 -14.19
CA SER A 78 -4.84 3.54 -15.52
C SER A 78 -4.50 4.66 -16.50
N ILE A 79 -4.54 5.93 -16.06
CA ILE A 79 -4.12 7.08 -16.89
C ILE A 79 -2.64 6.97 -17.23
N ALA A 80 -1.78 6.71 -16.24
CA ALA A 80 -0.35 6.58 -16.46
C ALA A 80 -0.02 5.45 -17.44
N LEU A 81 -0.66 4.28 -17.28
CA LEU A 81 -0.51 3.17 -18.23
C LEU A 81 -1.08 3.53 -19.61
N GLY A 82 -2.24 4.18 -19.69
CA GLY A 82 -2.83 4.62 -20.96
C GLY A 82 -1.92 5.57 -21.75
N LEU A 83 -1.22 6.48 -21.06
CA LEU A 83 -0.23 7.37 -21.68
C LEU A 83 0.99 6.60 -22.19
N VAL A 84 1.49 5.63 -21.42
CA VAL A 84 2.65 4.81 -21.81
C VAL A 84 2.28 3.86 -22.95
N SER A 85 1.03 3.40 -23.02
CA SER A 85 0.51 2.57 -24.12
C SER A 85 0.43 3.29 -25.47
N LEU A 86 0.67 4.61 -25.53
CA LEU A 86 0.85 5.34 -26.79
C LEU A 86 2.20 5.05 -27.45
N LEU A 87 3.16 4.47 -26.71
CA LEU A 87 4.44 4.05 -27.26
C LEU A 87 4.28 2.84 -28.18
N PRO A 88 5.20 2.65 -29.15
CA PRO A 88 5.26 1.41 -29.92
C PRO A 88 5.36 0.20 -28.99
N GLU A 89 4.69 -0.90 -29.36
CA GLU A 89 4.59 -2.13 -28.55
C GLU A 89 5.97 -2.65 -28.07
N GLN A 90 6.96 -2.60 -28.95
CA GLN A 90 8.35 -2.98 -28.64
C GLN A 90 8.97 -2.10 -27.53
N ALA A 91 8.71 -0.79 -27.55
CA ALA A 91 9.18 0.14 -26.52
C ALA A 91 8.41 -0.04 -25.20
N LEU A 92 7.09 -0.27 -25.29
CA LEU A 92 6.22 -0.53 -24.14
C LEU A 92 6.70 -1.72 -23.33
N PHE A 93 6.95 -2.87 -23.98
CA PHE A 93 7.35 -4.11 -23.31
C PHE A 93 8.84 -4.15 -22.92
N SER A 94 9.71 -3.39 -23.60
CA SER A 94 11.12 -3.33 -23.22
C SER A 94 11.36 -2.48 -21.98
N TRP A 95 10.87 -1.23 -21.97
CA TRP A 95 11.16 -0.29 -20.87
C TRP A 95 9.98 0.62 -20.50
N GLY A 96 9.03 0.86 -21.40
CA GLY A 96 7.93 1.80 -21.18
C GLY A 96 7.12 1.49 -19.92
N TRP A 97 6.82 0.21 -19.67
CA TRP A 97 6.11 -0.25 -18.48
C TRP A 97 6.75 0.16 -17.14
N ARG A 98 8.06 0.51 -17.12
CA ARG A 98 8.78 0.95 -15.92
C ARG A 98 8.44 2.39 -15.54
N LEU A 99 8.03 3.22 -16.49
CA LEU A 99 7.80 4.66 -16.28
C LEU A 99 6.80 4.97 -15.15
N PRO A 100 5.61 4.32 -15.09
CA PRO A 100 4.65 4.62 -14.02
C PRO A 100 5.18 4.26 -12.63
N PHE A 101 5.95 3.18 -12.51
CA PHE A 101 6.59 2.78 -11.25
C PHE A 101 7.62 3.81 -10.80
N LEU A 102 8.46 4.31 -11.70
CA LEU A 102 9.45 5.35 -11.38
C LEU A 102 8.79 6.69 -11.07
N ALA A 103 7.74 7.07 -11.82
CA ALA A 103 6.98 8.29 -11.59
C ALA A 103 6.31 8.32 -10.20
N SER A 104 6.05 7.15 -9.60
CA SER A 104 5.53 7.03 -8.24
C SER A 104 6.42 7.69 -7.17
N ILE A 105 7.70 7.98 -7.48
CA ILE A 105 8.59 8.74 -6.59
C ILE A 105 8.03 10.13 -6.26
N ILE A 106 7.29 10.75 -7.19
CA ILE A 106 6.63 12.05 -6.98
C ILE A 106 5.54 11.89 -5.93
N LEU A 107 4.70 10.85 -6.06
CA LEU A 107 3.64 10.56 -5.09
C LEU A 107 4.22 10.20 -3.71
N LEU A 108 5.32 9.46 -3.67
CA LEU A 108 6.06 9.14 -2.46
C LEU A 108 6.58 10.42 -1.78
N ALA A 109 7.17 11.34 -2.54
CA ALA A 109 7.70 12.60 -2.02
C ALA A 109 6.57 13.51 -1.48
N VAL A 110 5.47 13.65 -2.22
CA VAL A 110 4.29 14.41 -1.78
C VAL A 110 3.68 13.79 -0.52
N GLY A 111 3.47 12.47 -0.52
CA GLY A 111 2.93 11.76 0.64
C GLY A 111 3.82 11.87 1.87
N TRP A 112 5.15 11.79 1.69
CA TRP A 112 6.11 12.01 2.76
C TRP A 112 6.04 13.45 3.29
N TYR A 113 6.03 14.45 2.40
CA TYR A 113 5.94 15.87 2.77
C TYR A 113 4.68 16.18 3.58
N ILE A 114 3.52 15.67 3.13
CA ILE A 114 2.25 15.82 3.85
C ILE A 114 2.37 15.18 5.23
N ARG A 115 2.90 13.95 5.31
CA ARG A 115 3.00 13.21 6.57
C ARG A 115 3.91 13.89 7.59
N VAL A 116 5.01 14.50 7.16
CA VAL A 116 5.90 15.26 8.05
C VAL A 116 5.22 16.51 8.63
N LYS A 117 4.19 17.03 7.96
CA LYS A 117 3.44 18.22 8.39
C LYS A 117 2.19 17.93 9.22
N VAL A 118 1.74 16.68 9.30
CA VAL A 118 0.57 16.29 10.10
C VAL A 118 1.04 15.90 11.50
N PRO A 119 0.65 16.63 12.57
CA PRO A 119 0.99 16.26 13.94
C PRO A 119 0.36 14.90 14.32
N GLU A 120 1.01 14.15 15.22
CA GLU A 120 0.46 12.89 15.75
C GLU A 120 -0.87 13.14 16.49
N SER A 121 -1.72 12.10 16.63
CA SER A 121 -3.03 12.27 17.27
C SER A 121 -2.86 12.65 18.75
N PRO A 122 -3.73 13.54 19.30
CA PRO A 122 -3.70 13.90 20.72
C PRO A 122 -3.90 12.68 21.65
N ASP A 123 -4.56 11.63 21.16
CA ASP A 123 -4.77 10.39 21.90
C ASP A 123 -3.52 9.49 21.87
N PHE A 124 -2.73 9.54 20.79
CA PHE A 124 -1.43 8.87 20.71
C PHE A 124 -0.41 9.52 21.66
N GLU A 125 -0.42 10.85 21.79
CA GLU A 125 0.42 11.56 22.76
C GLU A 125 0.08 11.20 24.22
N LYS A 126 -1.21 11.07 24.55
CA LYS A 126 -1.66 10.64 25.89
C LYS A 126 -1.25 9.21 26.23
N ILE A 127 -1.35 8.29 25.26
CA ILE A 127 -0.97 6.88 25.46
C ILE A 127 0.56 6.75 25.61
N LYS A 128 1.35 7.52 24.84
CA LYS A 128 2.81 7.57 24.93
C LYS A 128 3.31 8.06 26.29
N GLN A 129 2.51 8.87 27.00
CA GLN A 129 2.81 9.36 28.35
C GLN A 129 2.37 8.41 29.47
N GLN A 130 1.48 7.43 29.21
CA GLN A 130 0.81 6.66 30.27
C GLN A 130 1.13 5.15 30.33
N SER A 131 1.78 4.52 29.36
CA SER A 131 2.11 3.08 29.50
C SER A 131 3.33 2.61 28.73
N GLU A 132 3.99 1.64 29.36
CA GLU A 132 5.11 0.83 28.84
C GLU A 132 4.91 0.45 27.38
N GLU A 133 5.95 0.67 26.57
CA GLU A 133 6.02 0.19 25.20
C GLU A 133 5.67 -1.31 25.14
N VAL A 134 4.45 -1.65 24.71
CA VAL A 134 4.10 -3.03 24.38
C VAL A 134 4.93 -3.40 23.15
N LYS A 135 6.07 -4.05 23.39
CA LYS A 135 7.18 -4.13 22.42
C LYS A 135 6.82 -4.72 21.07
N VAL A 136 5.77 -5.55 20.92
CA VAL A 136 5.22 -5.90 19.59
C VAL A 136 3.78 -6.42 19.75
N PRO A 137 2.72 -5.59 19.55
CA PRO A 137 1.33 -6.05 19.67
C PRO A 137 0.99 -7.15 18.64
N ALA A 138 1.63 -7.12 17.46
CA ALA A 138 1.40 -8.07 16.39
C ALA A 138 1.68 -9.53 16.82
N PHE A 139 2.75 -9.78 17.57
CA PHE A 139 3.09 -11.15 17.99
C PHE A 139 2.11 -11.72 19.03
N GLN A 140 1.53 -10.85 19.86
CA GLN A 140 0.49 -11.26 20.82
C GLN A 140 -0.79 -11.68 20.10
N VAL A 141 -1.16 -11.01 18.99
CA VAL A 141 -2.32 -11.41 18.18
C VAL A 141 -2.12 -12.79 17.55
N PHE A 142 -0.93 -13.06 17.00
CA PHE A 142 -0.59 -14.38 16.47
C PHE A 142 -0.67 -15.49 17.54
N LYS A 143 -0.24 -15.19 18.78
CA LYS A 143 -0.22 -16.15 19.88
C LYS A 143 -1.60 -16.36 20.52
N ASN A 144 -2.36 -15.29 20.74
CA ASN A 144 -3.59 -15.32 21.53
C ASN A 144 -4.86 -15.51 20.67
N HIS A 145 -4.81 -15.13 19.38
CA HIS A 145 -5.98 -15.16 18.48
C HIS A 145 -5.69 -15.79 17.10
N PRO A 146 -5.04 -16.97 17.01
CA PRO A 146 -4.62 -17.55 15.74
C PRO A 146 -5.80 -17.93 14.83
N LYS A 147 -6.92 -18.40 15.40
CA LYS A 147 -8.11 -18.77 14.62
C LYS A 147 -8.73 -17.54 13.96
N GLN A 148 -8.95 -16.47 14.72
CA GLN A 148 -9.50 -15.23 14.21
C GLN A 148 -8.58 -14.62 13.15
N LEU A 149 -7.27 -14.64 13.40
CA LEU A 149 -6.27 -14.15 12.45
C LEU A 149 -6.32 -14.92 11.13
N ILE A 150 -6.31 -16.25 11.15
CA ILE A 150 -6.41 -17.08 9.94
C ILE A 150 -7.73 -16.80 9.21
N THR A 151 -8.86 -16.70 9.91
CA THR A 151 -10.15 -16.38 9.29
C THR A 151 -10.10 -15.02 8.58
N ILE A 152 -9.51 -14.00 9.21
CA ILE A 152 -9.37 -12.67 8.59
C ILE A 152 -8.45 -12.74 7.37
N ILE A 153 -7.32 -13.44 7.47
CA ILE A 153 -6.39 -13.61 6.34
C ILE A 153 -7.10 -14.28 5.17
N LEU A 154 -7.82 -15.38 5.40
CA LEU A 154 -8.53 -16.10 4.34
C LEU A 154 -9.67 -15.28 3.74
N ALA A 155 -10.45 -14.58 4.57
CA ALA A 155 -11.52 -13.69 4.11
C ALA A 155 -10.96 -12.57 3.23
N ARG A 156 -9.87 -11.92 3.66
CA ARG A 156 -9.19 -10.87 2.88
C ARG A 156 -8.54 -11.43 1.61
N ALA A 157 -7.98 -12.64 1.66
CA ALA A 157 -7.42 -13.28 0.48
C ALA A 157 -8.50 -13.56 -0.57
N ALA A 158 -9.67 -14.06 -0.15
CA ALA A 158 -10.81 -14.29 -1.03
C ALA A 158 -11.33 -12.99 -1.65
N GLU A 159 -11.48 -11.93 -0.84
CA GLU A 159 -11.89 -10.60 -1.30
C GLU A 159 -10.91 -10.04 -2.34
N ASN A 160 -9.60 -10.07 -2.05
CA ASN A 160 -8.58 -9.55 -2.97
C ASN A 160 -8.49 -10.39 -4.25
N ALA A 161 -8.57 -11.73 -4.14
CA ALA A 161 -8.57 -12.60 -5.30
C ALA A 161 -9.75 -12.29 -6.23
N TRP A 162 -10.95 -12.14 -5.67
CA TRP A 162 -12.13 -11.72 -6.43
C TRP A 162 -11.92 -10.36 -7.11
N PHE A 163 -11.47 -9.36 -6.35
CA PHE A 163 -11.23 -8.02 -6.88
C PHE A 163 -10.23 -8.02 -8.05
N TYR A 164 -9.11 -8.74 -7.92
CA TYR A 164 -8.11 -8.82 -8.99
C TYR A 164 -8.61 -9.59 -10.21
N ILE A 165 -9.35 -10.68 -10.02
CA ILE A 165 -9.94 -11.43 -11.13
C ILE A 165 -10.94 -10.55 -11.88
N ALA A 166 -11.87 -9.92 -11.18
CA ALA A 166 -12.88 -9.06 -11.79
C ALA A 166 -12.23 -7.88 -12.52
N SER A 167 -11.31 -7.16 -11.88
CA SER A 167 -10.65 -5.98 -12.47
C SER A 167 -9.70 -6.27 -13.63
N THR A 168 -9.18 -7.49 -13.74
CA THR A 168 -8.23 -7.86 -14.79
C THR A 168 -8.92 -8.50 -16.00
N PHE A 169 -9.99 -9.26 -15.77
CA PHE A 169 -10.61 -10.10 -16.80
C PHE A 169 -12.04 -9.69 -17.21
N THR A 170 -12.63 -8.69 -16.55
CA THR A 170 -13.98 -8.15 -16.88
C THR A 170 -13.88 -6.71 -17.31
#